data_AF-A0A840NU12-F1
#
_entry.id   AF-A0A840NU12-F1
#
_cell.length_a   1.000
_cell.length_b   1.000
_cell.length_c   1.000
_cell.angle_alpha   90.00
_cell.angle_beta   90.00
_cell.angle_gamma   90.00
#
_symmetry.space_group_name_H-M   'P 1'
#
loop_
_entity.id
_entity.type
_entity.pdbx_description
1 polymer ?
#
loop_
_entity_poly.entity_id
_entity_poly.type
_entity_poly.pdbx_seq_one_letter_code
_entity_poly.pdbx_strand_id
1 'polypeptide(L)'
;VAGDASGLVAVLGVVVAGDASGLVAVLGVVVAGDASGLVAVLSRAVAGDASGLVAVLSRAVAGDASGLVAVLGVVVVGDASGLVAVPCRAVAGDTSGLVAVPCRAVAGDTSGLVAVLGVVVVESARAFSKHGLKRSAEKL
;
A
#
# COMPACT_ATOMS: atom_id res chain seq x y z
N VAL A 1 -6.21 -13.00 -18.56
CA VAL A 1 -6.93 -11.88 -19.21
C VAL A 1 -5.91 -10.78 -19.41
N ALA A 2 -5.75 -10.33 -20.64
CA ALA A 2 -4.85 -9.23 -20.97
C ALA A 2 -5.66 -8.14 -21.66
N GLY A 3 -5.49 -6.89 -21.23
CA GLY A 3 -6.16 -5.72 -21.81
C GLY A 3 -6.64 -4.74 -20.75
N ASP A 4 -6.67 -3.47 -21.14
CA ASP A 4 -6.99 -2.37 -20.24
C ASP A 4 -8.50 -2.29 -19.97
N ALA A 5 -8.86 -1.91 -18.75
CA ALA A 5 -10.22 -1.76 -18.29
C ALA A 5 -10.48 -0.29 -17.92
N SER A 6 -11.52 0.31 -18.51
CA SER A 6 -11.90 1.70 -18.22
C SER A 6 -13.41 1.83 -17.95
N GLY A 7 -13.80 2.67 -16.99
CA GLY A 7 -15.21 2.94 -16.68
C GLY A 7 -15.73 2.04 -15.56
N LEU A 8 -16.94 1.50 -15.68
CA LEU A 8 -17.50 0.56 -14.70
C LEU A 8 -17.25 -0.88 -15.17
N VAL A 9 -16.21 -1.52 -14.62
CA VAL A 9 -15.74 -2.82 -15.11
C VAL A 9 -15.43 -3.78 -13.95
N ALA A 10 -15.78 -5.05 -14.14
CA ALA A 10 -15.30 -6.14 -13.29
C ALA A 10 -14.46 -7.11 -14.14
N VAL A 11 -13.21 -7.35 -13.73
CA VAL A 11 -12.27 -8.27 -14.39
C VAL A 11 -12.01 -9.46 -13.49
N LEU A 12 -12.19 -10.67 -14.03
CA LEU A 12 -11.93 -11.91 -13.32
C LEU A 12 -11.02 -12.82 -14.14
N GLY A 13 -9.93 -13.29 -13.53
CA GLY A 13 -9.02 -14.22 -14.20
C GLY A 13 -7.91 -14.73 -13.28
N VAL A 14 -7.30 -15.86 -13.62
CA VAL A 14 -6.17 -16.39 -12.84
C VAL A 14 -4.98 -15.41 -12.91
N VAL A 15 -4.67 -14.93 -14.11
CA VAL A 15 -3.67 -13.88 -14.36
C VAL A 15 -4.38 -12.75 -15.09
N VAL A 16 -4.32 -11.55 -14.52
CA VAL A 16 -4.86 -10.31 -15.10
C VAL A 16 -3.68 -9.39 -15.37
N ALA A 17 -3.55 -8.92 -16.61
CA ALA A 17 -2.53 -7.96 -17.01
C ALA A 17 -3.18 -6.81 -17.79
N GLY A 18 -2.88 -5.57 -17.43
CA GLY A 18 -3.42 -4.38 -18.09
C GLY A 18 -3.86 -3.32 -17.09
N ASP A 19 -4.02 -2.10 -17.60
CA ASP A 19 -4.27 -0.94 -16.75
C ASP A 19 -5.76 -0.79 -16.45
N ALA A 20 -6.09 -0.35 -15.24
CA ALA A 20 -7.45 -0.15 -14.75
C ALA A 20 -7.69 1.33 -14.45
N SER A 21 -8.74 1.92 -15.03
CA SER A 21 -9.14 3.30 -14.77
C SER A 21 -10.65 3.45 -14.52
N GLY A 22 -11.04 4.29 -13.57
CA GLY A 22 -12.45 4.56 -13.26
C GLY A 22 -12.97 3.74 -12.08
N LEU A 23 -14.11 3.07 -12.22
CA LEU A 23 -14.74 2.25 -11.17
C LEU A 23 -14.53 0.76 -11.49
N VAL A 24 -13.37 0.23 -11.09
CA VAL A 24 -12.92 -1.09 -11.52
C VAL A 24 -12.76 -2.05 -10.34
N ALA A 25 -13.28 -3.27 -10.48
CA ALA A 25 -13.00 -4.37 -9.56
C ALA A 25 -12.21 -5.47 -10.28
N VAL A 26 -11.02 -5.79 -9.79
CA VAL A 26 -10.16 -6.85 -10.35
C VAL A 26 -10.03 -7.99 -9.35
N LEU A 27 -10.34 -9.20 -9.80
CA LEU A 27 -10.17 -10.43 -9.03
C LEU A 27 -9.27 -11.41 -9.77
N GLY A 28 -8.17 -11.81 -9.14
CA GLY A 28 -7.31 -12.84 -9.71
C GLY A 28 -6.30 -13.46 -8.76
N VAL A 29 -5.42 -14.31 -9.28
CA VAL A 29 -4.29 -14.84 -8.49
C VAL A 29 -3.11 -13.89 -8.60
N VAL A 30 -2.82 -13.44 -9.83
CA VAL A 30 -1.77 -12.46 -10.14
C VAL A 30 -2.40 -11.33 -10.93
N VAL A 31 -2.19 -10.10 -10.48
CA VAL A 31 -2.64 -8.88 -11.16
C VAL A 31 -1.41 -8.03 -11.45
N ALA A 32 -1.23 -7.63 -12.69
CA ALA A 32 -0.16 -6.73 -13.11
C ALA A 32 -0.73 -5.57 -13.94
N GLY A 33 -0.29 -4.35 -13.67
CA GLY A 33 -0.75 -3.14 -14.37
C GLY A 33 -1.17 -2.04 -13.40
N ASP A 34 -1.33 -0.84 -13.94
CA ASP A 34 -1.55 0.35 -13.14
C ASP A 34 -3.03 0.56 -12.86
N ALA A 35 -3.35 1.10 -11.70
CA ALA A 35 -4.71 1.36 -11.24
C ALA A 35 -4.91 2.86 -10.96
N SER A 36 -5.96 3.44 -11.53
CA SER A 36 -6.33 4.84 -11.30
C SER A 36 -7.84 5.02 -11.06
N GLY A 37 -8.21 5.89 -10.13
CA GLY A 37 -9.62 6.17 -9.82
C GLY A 37 -10.12 5.39 -8.60
N LEU A 38 -11.31 4.79 -8.69
CA LEU A 38 -11.91 3.97 -7.63
C LEU A 38 -11.73 2.48 -7.95
N VAL A 39 -10.59 1.92 -7.57
CA VAL A 39 -10.18 0.56 -7.96
C VAL A 39 -10.10 -0.36 -6.74
N ALA A 40 -10.72 -1.54 -6.83
CA ALA A 40 -10.59 -2.60 -5.85
C ALA A 40 -9.89 -3.81 -6.47
N VAL A 41 -8.73 -4.20 -5.94
CA VAL A 41 -7.95 -5.34 -6.41
C VAL A 41 -7.89 -6.41 -5.33
N LEU A 42 -8.38 -7.61 -5.65
CA LEU A 42 -8.26 -8.79 -4.82
C LEU A 42 -7.37 -9.81 -5.52
N SER A 43 -6.19 -10.06 -4.98
CA SER A 43 -5.30 -11.06 -5.55
C SER A 43 -4.34 -11.70 -4.56
N ARG A 44 -3.49 -12.62 -5.01
CA ARG A 44 -2.39 -13.14 -4.20
C ARG A 44 -1.11 -12.31 -4.40
N ALA A 45 -0.91 -11.75 -5.57
CA ALA A 45 0.21 -10.89 -5.92
C ALA A 45 -0.23 -9.76 -6.86
N VAL A 46 0.07 -8.52 -6.49
CA VAL A 46 -0.15 -7.32 -7.33
C VAL A 46 1.19 -6.69 -7.67
N ALA A 47 1.35 -6.31 -8.93
CA ALA A 47 2.47 -5.52 -9.40
C ALA A 47 1.95 -4.34 -10.25
N GLY A 48 2.33 -3.11 -9.92
CA GLY A 48 1.91 -1.91 -10.66
C GLY A 48 1.55 -0.76 -9.74
N ASP A 49 1.41 0.42 -10.33
CA ASP A 49 1.23 1.65 -9.59
C ASP A 49 -0.26 1.93 -9.34
N ALA A 50 -0.58 2.54 -8.20
CA ALA A 50 -1.93 2.85 -7.77
C ALA A 50 -2.09 4.35 -7.51
N SER A 51 -3.14 4.94 -8.07
CA SER A 51 -3.48 6.36 -7.87
C SER A 51 -4.98 6.57 -7.61
N GLY A 52 -5.31 7.48 -6.69
CA GLY A 52 -6.69 7.83 -6.37
C GLY A 52 -7.22 7.09 -5.15
N LEU A 53 -8.40 6.46 -5.25
CA LEU A 53 -9.05 5.71 -4.18
C LEU A 53 -8.93 4.21 -4.46
N VAL A 54 -7.82 3.62 -4.02
CA VAL A 54 -7.47 2.24 -4.36
C VAL A 54 -7.46 1.35 -3.12
N ALA A 55 -8.18 0.23 -3.19
CA ALA A 55 -8.16 -0.81 -2.16
C ALA A 55 -7.51 -2.07 -2.73
N VAL A 56 -6.34 -2.43 -2.22
CA VAL A 56 -5.61 -3.63 -2.62
C VAL A 56 -5.60 -4.63 -1.47
N LEU A 57 -6.18 -5.81 -1.68
CA LEU A 57 -6.06 -6.94 -0.77
C LEU A 57 -5.21 -8.01 -1.45
N SER A 58 -3.96 -8.16 -1.01
CA SER A 58 -3.01 -9.09 -1.63
C SER A 58 -1.90 -9.55 -0.72
N ARG A 59 -1.42 -10.78 -0.90
CA ARG A 59 -0.35 -11.33 -0.04
C ARG A 59 0.98 -10.59 -0.27
N ALA A 60 1.25 -10.23 -1.52
CA ALA A 60 2.40 -9.43 -1.93
C ALA A 60 1.92 -8.29 -2.84
N VAL A 61 2.40 -7.08 -2.59
CA VAL A 61 2.16 -5.91 -3.44
C VAL A 61 3.51 -5.28 -3.77
N ALA A 62 3.73 -4.97 -5.04
CA ALA A 62 4.89 -4.26 -5.53
C ALA A 62 4.45 -3.11 -6.43
N GLY A 63 4.89 -1.89 -6.15
CA GLY A 63 4.55 -0.70 -6.94
C GLY A 63 4.20 0.49 -6.07
N ASP A 64 4.11 1.65 -6.71
CA ASP A 64 3.96 2.92 -6.00
C ASP A 64 2.48 3.26 -5.79
N ALA A 65 2.18 3.93 -4.68
CA ALA A 65 0.83 4.27 -4.28
C ALA A 65 0.69 5.77 -4.02
N SER A 66 -0.34 6.39 -4.59
CA SER A 66 -0.64 7.82 -4.39
C SER A 66 -2.14 8.06 -4.13
N GLY A 67 -2.45 8.91 -3.16
CA GLY A 67 -3.83 9.32 -2.85
C GLY A 67 -4.40 8.64 -1.60
N LEU A 68 -5.62 8.11 -1.70
CA LEU A 68 -6.30 7.37 -0.64
C LEU A 68 -6.17 5.86 -0.90
N VAL A 69 -5.08 5.26 -0.42
CA VAL A 69 -4.75 3.87 -0.73
C VAL A 69 -4.82 3.00 0.53
N ALA A 70 -5.60 1.92 0.47
CA ALA A 70 -5.67 0.90 1.50
C ALA A 70 -5.04 -0.39 0.97
N VAL A 71 -3.87 -0.77 1.49
CA VAL A 71 -3.17 -2.01 1.09
C VAL A 71 -3.16 -2.99 2.25
N LEU A 72 -3.92 -4.07 2.15
CA LEU A 72 -3.92 -5.15 3.13
C LEU A 72 -3.14 -6.35 2.58
N GLY A 73 -2.05 -6.72 3.26
CA GLY A 73 -1.17 -7.76 2.76
C GLY A 73 -0.16 -8.35 3.73
N VAL A 74 0.76 -9.17 3.25
CA VAL A 74 1.88 -9.68 4.08
C VAL A 74 3.14 -8.87 3.80
N VAL A 75 3.42 -8.59 2.52
CA VAL A 75 4.60 -7.84 2.07
C VAL A 75 4.15 -6.75 1.11
N VAL A 76 4.59 -5.52 1.36
CA VAL A 76 4.38 -4.38 0.46
C VAL A 76 5.74 -3.77 0.13
N VAL A 77 6.00 -3.56 -1.15
CA VAL A 77 7.22 -2.95 -1.67
C VAL A 77 6.84 -1.81 -2.60
N GLY A 78 7.41 -0.62 -2.39
CA GLY A 78 7.15 0.56 -3.23
C GLY A 78 6.86 1.79 -2.40
N ASP A 79 6.82 2.93 -3.07
CA ASP A 79 6.69 4.22 -2.42
C ASP A 79 5.21 4.58 -2.21
N ALA A 80 4.90 5.25 -1.11
CA ALA A 80 3.53 5.62 -0.77
C ALA A 80 3.41 7.10 -0.47
N SER A 81 2.41 7.76 -1.05
CA SER A 81 2.12 9.18 -0.82
C SER A 81 0.63 9.43 -0.56
N GLY A 82 0.32 10.29 0.42
CA GLY A 82 -1.05 10.70 0.72
C GLY A 82 -1.61 10.09 2.00
N LEU A 83 -2.86 9.63 1.97
CA LEU A 83 -3.53 8.96 3.09
C LEU A 83 -3.51 7.45 2.83
N VAL A 84 -2.52 6.78 3.43
CA VAL A 84 -2.25 5.38 3.14
C VAL A 84 -2.38 4.53 4.39
N ALA A 85 -3.19 3.47 4.32
CA ALA A 85 -3.33 2.49 5.37
C ALA A 85 -2.75 1.16 4.89
N VAL A 86 -1.66 0.71 5.50
CA VAL A 86 -0.97 -0.54 5.13
C VAL A 86 -0.91 -1.50 6.31
N PRO A 87 -1.97 -2.25 6.61
CA PRO A 87 -1.89 -3.39 7.51
C PRO A 87 -1.11 -4.54 6.87
N CYS A 88 0.09 -4.82 7.39
CA CYS A 88 0.97 -5.82 6.81
C CYS A 88 1.96 -6.44 7.79
N ARG A 89 2.78 -7.39 7.32
CA ARG A 89 3.89 -7.91 8.13
C ARG A 89 5.17 -7.12 7.90
N ALA A 90 5.43 -6.71 6.66
CA ALA A 90 6.61 -5.94 6.27
C ALA A 90 6.29 -4.93 5.15
N VAL A 91 6.81 -3.70 5.28
CA VAL A 91 6.86 -2.67 4.22
C VAL A 91 8.32 -2.35 3.88
N ALA A 92 8.62 -2.20 2.60
CA ALA A 92 9.86 -1.61 2.10
C ALA A 92 9.55 -0.51 1.09
N GLY A 93 10.04 0.71 1.30
CA GLY A 93 9.82 1.85 0.40
C GLY A 93 9.63 3.16 1.17
N ASP A 94 9.66 4.26 0.44
CA ASP A 94 9.55 5.60 1.02
C ASP A 94 8.09 5.99 1.21
N THR A 95 7.77 6.60 2.35
CA THR A 95 6.39 6.96 2.68
C THR A 95 6.25 8.44 3.01
N SER A 96 5.23 9.10 2.46
CA SER A 96 4.96 10.52 2.67
C SER A 96 3.47 10.79 2.93
N GLY A 97 3.17 11.66 3.90
CA GLY A 97 1.80 12.09 4.20
C GLY A 97 1.23 11.53 5.51
N LEU A 98 -0.05 11.14 5.52
CA LEU A 98 -0.72 10.54 6.67
C LEU A 98 -0.76 9.03 6.48
N VAL A 99 0.19 8.33 7.07
CA VAL A 99 0.39 6.90 6.82
C VAL A 99 0.18 6.12 8.10
N ALA A 100 -0.77 5.18 8.09
CA ALA A 100 -0.99 4.24 9.18
C ALA A 100 -0.48 2.86 8.77
N VAL A 101 0.64 2.43 9.35
CA VAL A 101 1.32 1.18 9.02
C VAL A 101 1.38 0.29 10.26
N PRO A 102 0.32 -0.46 10.57
CA PRO A 102 0.42 -1.54 11.55
C PRO A 102 1.18 -2.71 10.89
N CYS A 103 2.51 -2.62 10.86
CA CYS A 103 3.38 -3.69 10.38
C CYS A 103 4.52 -4.01 11.34
N ARG A 104 4.98 -5.27 11.31
CA ARG A 104 6.06 -5.76 12.19
C ARG A 104 7.43 -5.19 11.82
N ALA A 105 7.64 -4.86 10.55
CA ALA A 105 8.89 -4.27 10.07
C ALA A 105 8.61 -3.22 8.98
N VAL A 106 9.32 -2.09 9.04
CA VAL A 106 9.28 -1.04 8.01
C VAL A 106 10.72 -0.63 7.70
N ALA A 107 11.05 -0.56 6.41
CA ALA A 107 12.34 -0.09 5.91
C ALA A 107 12.11 0.96 4.80
N GLY A 108 12.81 2.09 4.89
CA GLY A 108 12.66 3.22 3.97
C GLY A 108 12.61 4.56 4.71
N ASP A 109 12.56 5.65 3.96
CA ASP A 109 12.45 6.99 4.52
C ASP A 109 10.98 7.37 4.71
N THR A 110 10.66 7.95 5.86
CA THR A 110 9.29 8.41 6.14
C THR A 110 9.23 9.92 6.38
N SER A 111 8.20 10.55 5.82
CA SER A 111 7.94 11.99 5.96
C SER A 111 6.44 12.25 6.21
N GLY A 112 6.13 13.21 7.09
CA GLY A 112 4.75 13.51 7.48
C GLY A 112 4.33 12.81 8.79
N LEU A 113 3.02 12.56 8.94
CA LEU A 113 2.47 11.92 10.14
C LEU A 113 2.35 10.42 9.88
N VAL A 114 3.38 9.68 10.31
CA VAL A 114 3.41 8.22 10.19
C VAL A 114 3.16 7.57 11.55
N ALA A 115 2.08 6.79 11.64
CA ALA A 115 1.78 5.95 12.78
C ALA A 115 2.19 4.51 12.45
N VAL A 116 3.42 4.13 12.83
CA VAL A 116 3.89 2.74 12.74
C VAL A 116 3.59 2.04 14.06
N LEU A 117 2.75 1.01 14.01
CA LEU A 117 2.34 0.24 15.19
C LEU A 117 2.84 -1.21 15.03
N GLY A 118 4.14 -1.39 15.20
CA GLY A 118 4.81 -2.68 15.17
C GLY A 118 6.33 -2.54 15.04
N VAL A 119 7.05 -3.37 15.79
CA VAL A 119 8.42 -3.10 16.26
C VAL A 119 9.46 -3.66 15.29
N VAL A 120 10.02 -2.78 14.44
CA VAL A 120 11.43 -2.63 13.99
C VAL A 120 11.37 -1.63 12.83
N VAL A 121 11.84 -0.40 13.06
CA VAL A 121 11.98 0.62 12.01
C VAL A 121 13.47 0.80 11.73
N VAL A 122 13.87 0.62 10.48
CA VAL A 122 15.21 0.96 10.00
C VAL A 122 15.07 2.31 9.27
N GLU A 123 15.18 3.42 10.00
CA GLU A 123 14.81 4.77 9.52
C GLU A 123 15.98 5.77 9.51
N SER A 124 15.97 6.71 8.55
CA SER A 124 16.55 8.05 8.67
C SER A 124 15.44 9.10 8.91
N ALA A 125 14.70 8.98 10.02
CA ALA A 125 13.56 9.85 10.33
C ALA A 125 13.95 11.33 10.44
N ARG A 126 13.45 12.20 9.56
CA ARG A 126 13.43 13.66 9.78
C ARG A 126 12.02 14.11 10.12
N ALA A 127 11.52 13.75 11.30
CA ALA A 127 10.22 14.19 11.78
C ALA A 127 10.31 15.55 12.52
N PHE A 128 9.42 16.47 12.15
CA PHE A 128 9.30 17.82 12.71
C PHE A 128 8.77 17.77 14.16
N SER A 129 9.64 18.19 15.08
CA SER A 129 9.44 18.72 16.45
C SER A 129 8.01 18.83 17.06
N LYS A 130 7.92 18.31 18.30
CA LYS A 130 7.00 18.63 19.43
C LYS A 130 5.57 18.04 19.43
N HIS A 131 5.42 16.79 19.89
CA HIS A 131 4.85 16.49 21.23
C HIS A 131 4.76 14.97 21.50
N GLY A 132 5.48 14.54 22.53
CA GLY A 132 5.17 13.44 23.46
C GLY A 132 4.55 12.13 22.97
N LEU A 133 5.37 11.08 22.89
CA LEU A 133 4.93 9.76 23.36
C LEU A 133 6.08 9.10 24.14
N LYS A 134 5.89 9.03 25.47
CA LYS A 134 6.82 8.42 26.41
C LYS A 134 6.97 6.93 26.05
N ARG A 135 8.19 6.51 25.72
CA ARG A 135 8.55 5.08 25.64
C ARG A 135 8.34 4.46 27.02
N SER A 136 7.36 3.57 27.16
CA SER A 136 7.35 2.57 28.22
C SER A 136 8.10 1.35 27.69
N ALA A 137 9.38 1.25 28.07
CA ALA A 137 10.14 0.02 27.94
C ALA A 137 9.90 -0.76 29.24
N GLU A 138 9.01 -1.76 29.21
CA GLU A 138 8.92 -2.75 30.27
C GLU A 138 9.43 -4.10 29.77
N LYS A 139 10.57 -4.47 30.37
CA LYS A 139 11.08 -5.81 30.63
C LYS A 139 10.24 -6.97 30.09
N LEU A 140 10.88 -7.82 29.28
CA LEU A 140 10.89 -9.29 29.44
C LEU A 140 12.07 -9.86 28.65
#